data_AF-A0A952EAE0-F1
#
_entry.id   AF-A0A952EAE0-F1
#
_cell.length_a   1.000
_cell.length_b   1.000
_cell.length_c   1.000
_cell.angle_alpha   90.00
_cell.angle_beta   90.00
_cell.angle_gamma   90.00
#
_symmetry.space_group_name_H-M   'P 1'
#
loop_
_entity.id
_entity.type
_entity.pdbx_description
1 polymer ?
#
loop_
_entity_poly.entity_id
_entity_poly.type
_entity_poly.pdbx_seq_one_letter_code
_entity_poly.pdbx_strand_id
1 'polypeptide(L)'
;MTAGAQHPNAPVVAIDGPVGSGKGTIARRVATSLGWHLLDSGALYRLVALASVKRGVAETEEEGLAALASDLSVDFETDQSGNARIFLDGEDVTIDIRSEKCGRVASSVAAFSGVRAALLEVQRGFRKQPGLVADGRDMGSTVFPNAILKVYLTASAEERAKRRHKQLKDKGIDVSLPALSRDIEDRDRRDSERTV
;
A
#
# COMPACT_ATOMS: atom_id res chain seq x y z
N MET A 1 24.91 -9.24 -5.31
CA MET A 1 24.30 -8.51 -6.43
C MET A 1 23.67 -9.51 -7.40
N THR A 2 22.37 -9.75 -7.28
CA THR A 2 21.58 -10.42 -8.32
C THR A 2 20.41 -9.48 -8.61
N ALA A 3 20.48 -8.79 -9.75
CA ALA A 3 19.35 -8.09 -10.32
C ALA A 3 18.18 -9.07 -10.38
N GLY A 4 17.08 -8.72 -9.71
CA GLY A 4 15.90 -9.59 -9.59
C GLY A 4 15.42 -9.98 -10.98
N ALA A 5 15.40 -11.28 -11.27
CA ALA A 5 14.88 -11.80 -12.52
C ALA A 5 13.42 -11.31 -12.67
N GLN A 6 13.18 -10.43 -13.64
CA GLN A 6 11.82 -10.09 -14.03
C GLN A 6 11.16 -11.38 -14.51
N HIS A 7 10.02 -11.75 -13.91
CA HIS A 7 9.20 -12.87 -14.37
C HIS A 7 8.02 -12.33 -15.17
N PRO A 8 8.21 -11.93 -16.44
CA PRO A 8 7.15 -11.29 -17.25
C PRO A 8 5.92 -12.18 -17.48
N ASN A 9 6.00 -13.47 -17.10
CA ASN A 9 4.96 -14.47 -17.31
C ASN A 9 4.21 -14.88 -16.03
N ALA A 10 4.60 -14.40 -14.83
CA ALA A 10 3.84 -14.74 -13.62
C ALA A 10 2.45 -14.06 -13.68
N PRO A 11 1.34 -14.78 -13.47
CA PRO A 11 0.01 -14.19 -13.53
C PRO A 11 -0.19 -13.17 -12.39
N VAL A 12 -0.99 -12.13 -12.66
CA VAL A 12 -1.29 -11.07 -11.69
C VAL A 12 -2.80 -10.91 -11.54
N VAL A 13 -3.28 -10.90 -10.30
CA VAL A 13 -4.62 -10.42 -9.93
C VAL A 13 -4.45 -9.03 -9.30
N ALA A 14 -5.00 -8.00 -9.94
CA ALA A 14 -5.03 -6.65 -9.39
C ALA A 14 -6.34 -6.41 -8.63
N ILE A 15 -6.25 -5.90 -7.40
CA ILE A 15 -7.39 -5.53 -6.56
C ILE A 15 -7.23 -4.07 -6.16
N ASP A 16 -8.00 -3.22 -6.83
CA ASP A 16 -8.01 -1.79 -6.62
C ASP A 16 -9.23 -1.35 -5.81
N GLY A 17 -9.13 -0.22 -5.11
CA GLY A 17 -10.29 0.38 -4.46
C GLY A 17 -9.93 1.45 -3.43
N PRO A 18 -10.94 2.16 -2.91
CA PRO A 18 -10.74 3.19 -1.91
C PRO A 18 -10.33 2.62 -0.54
N VAL A 19 -9.85 3.48 0.35
CA VAL A 19 -9.52 3.11 1.72
C VAL A 19 -10.78 2.62 2.44
N GLY A 20 -10.62 1.57 3.24
CA GLY A 20 -11.71 1.00 4.04
C GLY A 20 -12.64 0.06 3.27
N SER A 21 -12.44 -0.16 1.97
CA SER A 21 -13.27 -1.10 1.18
C SER A 21 -13.09 -2.58 1.59
N GLY A 22 -11.96 -2.93 2.21
CA GLY A 22 -11.64 -4.30 2.60
C GLY A 22 -10.70 -5.04 1.66
N LYS A 23 -10.17 -4.34 0.64
CA LYS A 23 -9.21 -4.80 -0.35
C LYS A 23 -8.05 -5.61 0.24
N GLY A 24 -7.35 -5.09 1.26
CA GLY A 24 -6.24 -5.82 1.89
C GLY A 24 -6.63 -7.11 2.62
N THR A 25 -7.88 -7.23 3.09
CA THR A 25 -8.39 -8.50 3.66
C THR A 25 -8.64 -9.52 2.57
N ILE A 26 -9.28 -9.11 1.47
CA ILE A 26 -9.58 -9.99 0.33
C ILE A 26 -8.29 -10.40 -0.37
N ALA A 27 -7.39 -9.46 -0.66
CA ALA A 27 -6.13 -9.71 -1.34
C ALA A 27 -5.28 -10.76 -0.60
N ARG A 28 -5.19 -10.65 0.73
CA ARG A 28 -4.48 -11.63 1.56
C ARG A 28 -5.12 -13.02 1.47
N ARG A 29 -6.45 -13.11 1.58
CA ARG A 29 -7.16 -14.40 1.48
C ARG A 29 -6.99 -15.04 0.11
N VAL A 30 -7.06 -14.25 -0.97
CA VAL A 30 -6.83 -14.73 -2.33
C VAL A 30 -5.39 -15.21 -2.50
N ALA A 31 -4.39 -14.42 -2.05
CA ALA A 31 -2.98 -14.80 -2.13
C ALA A 31 -2.71 -16.12 -1.37
N THR A 32 -3.20 -16.23 -0.13
CA THR A 32 -3.08 -17.46 0.67
C THR A 32 -3.77 -18.64 0.00
N SER A 33 -4.99 -18.46 -0.52
CA SER A 33 -5.75 -19.51 -1.19
C SER A 33 -5.08 -20.03 -2.46
N LEU A 34 -4.36 -19.16 -3.19
CA LEU A 34 -3.66 -19.51 -4.42
C LEU A 34 -2.20 -19.94 -4.20
N GLY A 35 -1.65 -19.72 -2.99
CA GLY A 35 -0.22 -19.85 -2.73
C GLY A 35 0.62 -18.84 -3.52
N TRP A 36 0.07 -17.65 -3.81
CA TRP A 36 0.70 -16.60 -4.60
C TRP A 36 1.33 -15.52 -3.71
N HIS A 37 2.25 -14.74 -4.29
CA HIS A 37 2.82 -13.57 -3.64
C HIS A 37 1.75 -12.50 -3.41
N LEU A 38 1.93 -11.67 -2.38
CA LEU A 38 1.07 -10.54 -2.08
C LEU A 38 1.88 -9.24 -2.13
N LEU A 39 1.39 -8.25 -2.88
CA LEU A 39 1.87 -6.87 -2.83
C LEU A 39 0.80 -5.99 -2.20
N ASP A 40 1.10 -5.36 -1.06
CA ASP A 40 0.34 -4.23 -0.51
C ASP A 40 1.07 -2.94 -0.91
N SER A 41 0.67 -2.33 -2.03
CA SER A 41 1.29 -1.09 -2.52
C SER A 41 1.20 0.04 -1.49
N GLY A 42 0.13 0.07 -0.69
CA GLY A 42 -0.05 1.06 0.38
C GLY A 42 0.98 0.92 1.49
N ALA A 43 1.53 -0.28 1.73
CA ALA A 43 2.64 -0.47 2.66
C ALA A 43 3.93 0.20 2.16
N LEU A 44 4.19 0.20 0.85
CA LEU A 44 5.38 0.85 0.29
C LEU A 44 5.36 2.37 0.50
N TYR A 45 4.24 3.05 0.23
CA TYR A 45 4.11 4.48 0.52
C TYR A 45 4.26 4.80 2.02
N ARG A 46 3.79 3.90 2.89
CA ARG A 46 4.02 4.01 4.34
C ARG A 46 5.47 3.78 4.74
N LEU A 47 6.19 2.92 4.03
CA LEU A 47 7.63 2.73 4.26
C LEU A 47 8.42 3.98 3.86
N VAL A 48 8.09 4.62 2.73
CA VAL A 48 8.67 5.92 2.36
C VAL A 48 8.38 6.96 3.45
N ALA A 49 7.13 7.04 3.92
CA ALA A 49 6.73 7.96 4.98
C ALA A 49 7.46 7.71 6.30
N LEU A 50 7.67 6.45 6.68
CA LEU A 50 8.43 6.11 7.88
C LEU A 50 9.92 6.43 7.71
N ALA A 51 10.50 6.10 6.55
CA ALA A 51 11.88 6.39 6.22
C ALA A 51 12.15 7.89 6.20
N SER A 52 11.23 8.71 5.68
CA SER A 52 11.38 10.16 5.64
C SER A 52 11.46 10.75 7.05
N VAL A 53 10.61 10.26 7.96
CA VAL A 53 10.65 10.66 9.38
C VAL A 53 11.96 10.22 10.05
N LYS A 54 12.41 8.97 9.83
CA LYS A 54 13.66 8.47 10.42
C LYS A 54 14.90 9.21 9.91
N ARG A 55 14.91 9.60 8.63
CA ARG A 55 16.06 10.22 7.94
C ARG A 55 15.98 11.75 7.85
N GLY A 56 14.95 12.37 8.43
CA GLY A 56 14.80 13.83 8.47
C GLY A 56 14.45 14.49 7.13
N VAL A 57 13.88 13.74 6.18
CA VAL A 57 13.42 14.28 4.90
C VAL A 57 12.02 14.86 5.05
N ALA A 58 11.82 16.10 4.61
CA ALA A 58 10.55 16.79 4.78
C ALA A 58 9.42 16.15 3.96
N GLU A 59 8.19 16.12 4.49
CA GLU A 59 7.01 15.57 3.80
C GLU A 59 6.66 16.35 2.51
N THR A 60 7.27 17.52 2.29
CA THR A 60 7.08 18.40 1.14
C THR A 60 8.22 18.34 0.12
N GLU A 61 9.30 17.62 0.41
CA GLU A 61 10.50 17.56 -0.42
C GLU A 61 10.42 16.38 -1.41
N GLU A 62 9.75 16.59 -2.54
CA GLU A 62 9.48 15.52 -3.52
C GLU A 62 10.75 14.78 -3.97
N GLU A 63 11.83 15.49 -4.30
CA GLU A 63 13.08 14.89 -4.76
C GLU A 63 13.71 13.98 -3.69
N GLY A 64 13.78 14.46 -2.43
CA GLY A 64 14.28 13.67 -1.31
C GLY A 64 13.41 12.43 -1.05
N LEU A 65 12.09 12.56 -1.13
CA LEU A 65 11.16 11.44 -0.97
C LEU A 65 11.28 10.43 -2.12
N ALA A 66 11.52 10.87 -3.36
CA ALA A 66 11.71 9.99 -4.52
C ALA A 66 13.04 9.22 -4.44
N ALA A 67 14.11 9.88 -3.97
CA ALA A 67 15.38 9.21 -3.69
C ALA A 67 15.21 8.13 -2.61
N LEU A 68 14.54 8.47 -1.50
CA LEU A 68 14.21 7.50 -0.45
C LEU A 68 13.43 6.31 -0.98
N ALA A 69 12.43 6.56 -1.83
CA ALA A 69 11.61 5.51 -2.43
C ALA A 69 12.40 4.55 -3.34
N SER A 70 13.42 5.07 -4.03
CA SER A 70 14.29 4.27 -4.91
C SER A 70 15.26 3.38 -4.12
N ASP A 71 15.72 3.86 -2.95
CA ASP A 71 16.70 3.18 -2.09
C ASP A 71 16.05 2.35 -0.96
N LEU A 72 14.75 2.08 -1.04
CA LEU A 72 14.01 1.33 -0.04
C LEU A 72 14.49 -0.13 0.02
N SER A 73 15.24 -0.49 1.07
CA SER A 73 15.56 -1.88 1.40
C SER A 73 14.43 -2.50 2.21
N VAL A 74 13.53 -3.23 1.54
CA VAL A 74 12.31 -3.76 2.14
C VAL A 74 12.21 -5.27 1.97
N ASP A 75 11.98 -5.96 3.08
CA ASP A 75 11.67 -7.39 3.09
C ASP A 75 10.27 -7.64 3.63
N PHE A 76 9.49 -8.43 2.90
CA PHE A 76 8.16 -8.88 3.31
C PHE A 76 8.24 -10.35 3.68
N GLU A 77 8.02 -10.64 4.96
CA GLU A 77 8.05 -12.01 5.49
C GLU A 77 6.67 -12.42 5.97
N THR A 78 6.48 -13.73 6.13
CA THR A 78 5.34 -14.29 6.85
C THR A 78 5.87 -15.06 8.05
N ASP A 79 5.36 -14.75 9.24
CA ASP A 79 5.75 -15.46 10.45
C ASP A 79 5.15 -16.88 10.50
N GLN A 80 5.57 -17.66 11.50
CA GLN A 80 5.09 -19.05 11.70
C GLN A 80 3.58 -19.13 11.96
N SER A 81 2.95 -18.04 12.39
CA SER A 81 1.50 -17.93 12.61
C SER A 81 0.74 -17.45 11.36
N GLY A 82 1.43 -17.22 10.25
CA GLY A 82 0.84 -16.73 9.00
C GLY A 82 0.64 -15.21 8.94
N ASN A 83 1.19 -14.44 9.89
CA ASN A 83 1.07 -12.98 9.88
C ASN A 83 2.17 -12.36 9.02
N ALA A 84 1.81 -11.31 8.28
CA ALA A 84 2.77 -10.56 7.49
C ALA A 84 3.66 -9.66 8.38
N ARG A 85 4.98 -9.82 8.24
CA ARG A 85 6.00 -8.93 8.81
C ARG A 85 6.69 -8.13 7.72
N ILE A 86 7.07 -6.91 8.06
CA ILE A 86 7.64 -5.95 7.13
C ILE A 86 8.87 -5.36 7.76
N PHE A 87 9.99 -5.50 7.05
CA PHE A 87 11.29 -5.00 7.46
C PHE A 87 11.68 -3.80 6.60
N LEU A 88 12.26 -2.80 7.25
CA LEU A 88 12.89 -1.65 6.60
C LEU A 88 14.31 -1.55 7.11
N ASP A 89 15.29 -1.64 6.21
CA ASP A 89 16.73 -1.63 6.57
C ASP A 89 17.08 -2.70 7.63
N GLY A 90 16.38 -3.85 7.60
CA GLY A 90 16.55 -4.95 8.56
C GLY A 90 15.82 -4.79 9.90
N GLU A 91 15.14 -3.67 10.14
CA GLU A 91 14.30 -3.46 11.33
C GLU A 91 12.84 -3.85 11.08
N ASP A 92 12.23 -4.58 12.02
CA ASP A 92 10.80 -4.91 11.97
C ASP A 92 9.96 -3.63 12.21
N VAL A 93 9.31 -3.14 11.15
CA VAL A 93 8.47 -1.94 11.17
C VAL A 93 6.99 -2.27 10.99
N THR A 94 6.62 -3.53 11.20
CA THR A 94 5.27 -4.07 10.96
C THR A 94 4.17 -3.27 11.66
N ILE A 95 4.44 -2.76 12.86
CA ILE A 95 3.50 -1.96 13.66
C ILE A 95 3.58 -0.48 13.27
N ASP A 96 4.79 0.06 13.13
CA ASP A 96 5.04 1.49 12.91
C ASP A 96 4.39 2.03 11.65
N ILE A 97 4.49 1.26 10.55
CA ILE A 97 3.88 1.65 9.28
C ILE A 97 2.35 1.74 9.38
N ARG A 98 1.73 1.06 10.35
CA ARG A 98 0.27 1.03 10.53
C ARG A 98 -0.26 2.13 11.46
N SER A 99 0.62 3.01 11.94
CA SER A 99 0.24 4.17 12.74
C SER A 99 -0.56 5.20 11.91
N GLU A 100 -1.44 5.96 12.57
CA GLU A 100 -2.20 7.03 11.91
C GLU A 100 -1.28 8.11 11.31
N LYS A 101 -0.22 8.47 12.04
CA LYS A 101 0.78 9.44 11.58
C LYS A 101 1.38 8.97 10.25
N CYS A 102 1.85 7.72 10.19
CA CYS A 102 2.43 7.17 8.97
C CYS A 102 1.40 7.11 7.83
N GLY A 103 0.15 6.73 8.11
CA GLY A 103 -0.93 6.74 7.12
C GLY A 103 -1.22 8.13 6.53
N ARG A 104 -1.17 9.20 7.34
CA ARG A 104 -1.34 10.59 6.87
C ARG A 104 -0.19 10.99 5.94
N VAL A 105 1.04 10.77 6.38
CA VAL A 105 2.24 11.12 5.60
C VAL A 105 2.26 10.35 4.27
N ALA A 106 1.99 9.04 4.31
CA ALA A 106 1.91 8.21 3.10
C ALA A 106 0.91 8.75 2.08
N SER A 107 -0.23 9.30 2.53
CA SER A 107 -1.22 9.91 1.65
C SER A 107 -0.72 11.18 0.98
N SER A 108 0.11 11.98 1.66
CA SER A 108 0.75 13.17 1.08
C SER A 108 1.84 12.76 0.08
N VAL A 109 2.69 11.81 0.50
CA VAL A 109 3.80 11.28 -0.31
C VAL A 109 3.30 10.65 -1.62
N ALA A 110 2.17 9.93 -1.59
CA ALA A 110 1.59 9.31 -2.78
C ALA A 110 1.09 10.31 -3.85
N ALA A 111 0.90 11.59 -3.48
CA ALA A 111 0.51 12.63 -4.42
C ALA A 111 1.67 13.05 -5.36
N PHE A 112 2.91 12.85 -4.94
CA PHE A 112 4.09 13.21 -5.72
C PHE A 112 4.38 12.21 -6.84
N SER A 113 4.51 12.72 -8.06
CA SER A 113 4.72 11.91 -9.26
C SER A 113 6.09 11.23 -9.25
N GLY A 114 7.14 11.92 -8.78
CA GLY A 114 8.49 11.38 -8.68
C GLY A 114 8.56 10.19 -7.73
N VAL A 115 7.82 10.25 -6.61
CA VAL A 115 7.75 9.13 -5.66
C VAL A 115 7.04 7.92 -6.27
N ARG A 116 5.92 8.13 -6.97
CA ARG A 116 5.19 7.04 -7.65
C ARG A 116 6.06 6.38 -8.72
N ALA A 117 6.79 7.18 -9.49
CA ALA A 117 7.71 6.69 -10.51
C ALA A 117 8.83 5.84 -9.89
N ALA A 118 9.44 6.31 -8.80
CA ALA A 118 10.47 5.56 -8.06
C ALA A 118 9.94 4.21 -7.53
N LEU A 119 8.74 4.20 -6.97
CA LEU A 119 8.12 2.96 -6.46
C LEU A 119 7.62 2.02 -7.56
N LEU A 120 7.54 2.45 -8.82
CA LEU A 120 6.96 1.63 -9.89
C LEU A 120 7.76 0.35 -10.11
N GLU A 121 9.09 0.47 -10.18
CA GLU A 121 9.97 -0.68 -10.39
C GLU A 121 10.04 -1.58 -9.15
N VAL A 122 10.01 -0.99 -7.95
CA VAL A 122 9.89 -1.75 -6.69
C VAL A 122 8.62 -2.60 -6.73
N GLN A 123 7.47 -2.02 -7.07
CA GLN A 123 6.19 -2.73 -7.16
C GLN A 123 6.22 -3.84 -8.22
N ARG A 124 6.75 -3.57 -9.42
CA ARG A 124 6.87 -4.57 -10.49
C ARG A 124 7.78 -5.74 -10.09
N GLY A 125 8.79 -5.50 -9.26
CA GLY A 125 9.66 -6.52 -8.69
C GLY A 125 8.95 -7.60 -7.85
N PHE A 126 7.72 -7.33 -7.36
CA PHE A 126 6.91 -8.33 -6.64
C PHE A 126 6.30 -9.38 -7.56
N ARG A 127 6.28 -9.15 -8.88
CA ARG A 127 5.74 -10.09 -9.85
C ARG A 127 6.69 -11.28 -10.04
N LYS A 128 6.44 -12.33 -9.27
CA LYS A 128 7.23 -13.57 -9.28
C LYS A 128 6.32 -14.79 -9.39
N GLN A 129 6.86 -15.92 -9.86
CA GLN A 129 6.14 -17.20 -9.85
C GLN A 129 5.85 -17.64 -8.40
N PRO A 130 4.72 -18.32 -8.11
CA PRO A 130 3.71 -18.84 -9.05
C PRO A 130 2.69 -17.79 -9.53
N GLY A 131 2.69 -16.59 -8.95
CA GLY A 131 1.80 -15.49 -9.31
C GLY A 131 1.79 -14.40 -8.24
N LEU A 132 1.07 -13.31 -8.51
CA LEU A 132 0.98 -12.14 -7.64
C LEU A 132 -0.47 -11.69 -7.46
N VAL A 133 -0.86 -11.39 -6.23
CA VAL A 133 -2.03 -10.59 -5.91
C VAL A 133 -1.57 -9.19 -5.50
N ALA A 134 -1.94 -8.17 -6.27
CA ALA A 134 -1.55 -6.79 -6.05
C ALA A 134 -2.73 -5.97 -5.51
N ASP A 135 -2.58 -5.45 -4.28
CA ASP A 135 -3.55 -4.60 -3.59
C ASP A 135 -3.15 -3.12 -3.70
N GLY A 136 -4.03 -2.27 -4.23
CA GLY A 136 -3.71 -0.85 -4.43
C GLY A 136 -4.87 0.02 -4.91
N ARG A 137 -4.54 1.03 -5.70
CA ARG A 137 -5.50 2.00 -6.27
C ARG A 137 -5.48 2.03 -7.78
N ASP A 138 -4.30 1.78 -8.35
CA ASP A 138 -3.96 1.84 -9.77
C ASP A 138 -3.16 0.60 -10.22
N MET A 139 -3.33 -0.53 -9.52
CA MET A 139 -2.63 -1.78 -9.83
C MET A 139 -3.03 -2.31 -11.19
N GLY A 140 -4.33 -2.31 -11.51
CA GLY A 140 -4.85 -2.81 -12.78
C GLY A 140 -4.77 -1.81 -13.93
N SER A 141 -4.64 -0.51 -13.64
CA SER A 141 -4.57 0.55 -14.66
C SER A 141 -3.14 0.90 -15.04
N THR A 142 -2.25 1.04 -14.05
CA THR A 142 -0.92 1.66 -14.23
C THR A 142 0.21 0.66 -13.97
N VAL A 143 0.19 -0.02 -12.82
CA VAL A 143 1.33 -0.86 -12.41
C VAL A 143 1.38 -2.17 -13.18
N PHE A 144 0.24 -2.86 -13.29
CA PHE A 144 0.05 -4.13 -13.97
C PHE A 144 -1.13 -4.07 -14.97
N PRO A 145 -1.00 -3.29 -16.06
CA PRO A 145 -2.06 -3.16 -17.08
C PRO A 145 -2.39 -4.50 -17.76
N ASN A 146 -1.47 -5.47 -17.71
CA ASN A 146 -1.65 -6.82 -18.26
C ASN A 146 -2.04 -7.86 -17.19
N ALA A 147 -2.55 -7.44 -16.02
CA ALA A 147 -3.09 -8.35 -15.02
C ALA A 147 -4.22 -9.21 -15.62
N ILE A 148 -4.20 -10.52 -15.31
CA ILE A 148 -5.16 -11.49 -15.87
C ILE A 148 -6.57 -11.33 -15.29
N LEU A 149 -6.67 -10.70 -14.13
CA LEU A 149 -7.92 -10.31 -13.48
C LEU A 149 -7.71 -8.95 -12.81
N LYS A 150 -8.67 -8.04 -13.01
CA LYS A 150 -8.70 -6.72 -12.39
C LYS A 150 -10.02 -6.57 -11.65
N VAL A 151 -9.96 -6.38 -10.34
CA VAL A 151 -11.12 -6.21 -9.46
C VAL A 151 -11.07 -4.81 -8.89
N TYR A 152 -12.17 -4.07 -9.00
CA TYR A 152 -12.34 -2.81 -8.28
C TYR A 152 -13.34 -3.01 -7.14
N LEU A 153 -12.85 -3.03 -5.89
CA LEU A 153 -13.65 -3.24 -4.70
C LEU A 153 -14.10 -1.90 -4.12
N THR A 154 -15.42 -1.65 -4.13
CA THR A 154 -16.02 -0.41 -3.62
C THR A 154 -17.02 -0.67 -2.50
N ALA A 155 -17.34 0.39 -1.76
CA ALA A 155 -18.40 0.46 -0.75
C ALA A 155 -18.76 1.95 -0.53
N SER A 156 -19.95 2.25 0.00
CA SER A 156 -20.31 3.64 0.33
C SER A 156 -19.31 4.25 1.32
N ALA A 157 -19.10 5.58 1.24
CA ALA A 157 -18.21 6.29 2.17
C ALA A 157 -18.63 6.08 3.63
N GLU A 158 -19.93 6.06 3.89
CA GLU A 158 -20.50 5.80 5.20
C GLU A 158 -20.11 4.42 5.75
N GLU A 159 -20.25 3.35 4.97
CA GLU A 159 -19.90 2.00 5.43
C GLU A 159 -18.39 1.85 5.64
N ARG A 160 -17.57 2.49 4.80
CA ARG A 160 -16.11 2.52 4.97
C ARG A 160 -15.72 3.28 6.23
N ALA A 161 -16.38 4.40 6.53
CA ALA A 161 -16.19 5.17 7.76
C ALA A 161 -16.59 4.35 9.00
N LYS A 162 -17.78 3.72 9.00
CA LYS A 162 -18.21 2.83 10.10
C LYS A 162 -17.22 1.70 10.37
N ARG A 163 -16.76 1.03 9.31
CA ARG A 163 -15.76 -0.05 9.43
C ARG A 163 -14.46 0.47 10.02
N ARG A 164 -13.96 1.59 9.52
CA ARG A 164 -12.70 2.19 9.98
C ARG A 164 -12.81 2.69 11.43
N HIS A 165 -13.95 3.27 11.80
CA HIS A 165 -14.25 3.69 13.16
C HIS A 165 -14.22 2.49 14.12
N LYS A 166 -14.87 1.37 13.75
CA LYS A 166 -14.82 0.13 14.52
C LYS A 166 -13.38 -0.36 14.73
N GLN A 167 -12.57 -0.39 13.66
CA GLN A 167 -11.16 -0.79 13.75
C GLN A 167 -10.30 0.09 14.68
N LEU A 168 -10.60 1.38 14.76
CA LEU A 168 -9.89 2.32 15.64
C LEU A 168 -10.35 2.15 17.09
N LYS A 169 -11.65 1.99 17.30
CA LYS A 169 -12.23 1.71 18.61
C LYS A 169 -11.73 0.39 19.20
N ASP A 170 -11.61 -0.66 18.38
CA ASP A 170 -11.04 -1.96 18.79
C ASP A 170 -9.56 -1.86 19.21
N LYS A 171 -8.86 -0.78 18.81
CA LYS A 171 -7.49 -0.45 19.22
C LYS A 171 -7.42 0.55 20.39
N GLY A 172 -8.56 0.90 20.99
CA GLY A 172 -8.64 1.89 22.06
C GLY A 172 -8.45 3.34 21.60
N ILE A 173 -8.56 3.61 20.30
CA ILE A 173 -8.43 4.95 19.73
C ILE A 173 -9.84 5.53 19.54
N ASP A 174 -10.14 6.61 20.27
CA ASP A 174 -11.42 7.30 20.13
C ASP A 174 -11.35 8.36 19.01
N VAL A 175 -12.31 8.30 18.08
CA VAL A 175 -12.32 9.15 16.90
C VAL A 175 -13.75 9.45 16.49
N SER A 176 -14.02 10.70 16.15
CA SER A 176 -15.34 11.13 15.65
C SER A 176 -15.66 10.50 14.29
N LEU A 177 -16.77 9.76 14.20
CA LEU A 177 -17.26 9.20 12.93
C LEU A 177 -17.45 10.29 11.84
N PRO A 178 -18.05 11.46 12.13
CA PRO A 178 -18.09 12.58 11.18
C PRO A 178 -16.72 13.10 10.70
N ALA A 179 -15.69 13.07 11.56
CA ALA A 179 -14.34 13.46 11.15
C ALA A 179 -13.71 12.40 10.24
N LEU A 180 -13.98 11.13 10.53
CA LEU A 180 -13.48 10.01 9.76
C LEU A 180 -14.12 9.91 8.37
N SER A 181 -15.43 10.16 8.26
CA SER A 181 -16.11 10.23 6.96
C SER A 181 -15.50 11.32 6.08
N ARG A 182 -15.25 12.51 6.63
CA ARG A 182 -14.58 13.60 5.92
C ARG A 182 -13.17 13.24 5.45
N ASP A 183 -12.36 12.65 6.32
CA ASP A 183 -11.01 12.21 5.95
C ASP A 183 -11.04 11.14 4.85
N ILE A 184 -12.02 10.24 4.88
CA ILE A 184 -12.21 9.23 3.82
C ILE A 184 -12.60 9.90 2.49
N GLU A 185 -13.55 10.82 2.50
CA GLU A 185 -13.98 11.55 1.30
C GLU A 185 -12.84 12.37 0.70
N ASP A 186 -12.06 13.08 1.53
CA ASP A 186 -10.91 13.85 1.08
C ASP A 186 -9.79 12.98 0.52
N ARG A 187 -9.61 11.77 1.05
CA ARG A 187 -8.67 10.80 0.48
C ARG A 187 -9.16 10.30 -0.87
N ASP A 188 -10.41 9.90 -0.96
CA ASP A 188 -10.97 9.37 -2.21
C ASP A 188 -10.93 10.42 -3.31
N ARG A 189 -11.30 11.66 -3.01
CA ARG A 189 -11.19 12.79 -3.93
C ARG A 189 -9.74 12.98 -4.41
N ARG A 190 -8.79 13.01 -3.48
CA ARG A 190 -7.35 13.09 -3.81
C ARG A 190 -6.82 11.88 -4.56
N ASP A 191 -7.46 10.71 -4.47
CA ASP A 191 -7.08 9.54 -5.25
C ASP A 191 -7.66 9.61 -6.67
N SER A 192 -8.92 10.07 -6.82
CA SER A 192 -9.62 10.16 -8.10
C SER A 192 -9.18 11.34 -8.98
N GLU A 193 -8.75 12.44 -8.35
CA GLU A 193 -8.26 13.65 -9.05
C GLU A 193 -6.79 13.53 -9.48
N ARG A 194 -6.13 12.39 -9.21
CA ARG A 194 -4.73 12.20 -9.62
C ARG A 194 -4.63 12.15 -11.13
N THR A 195 -3.79 13.02 -11.67
CA THR A 195 -3.34 12.95 -13.05
C THR A 195 -2.47 11.70 -13.22
N VAL A 196 -2.81 10.89 -14.22
CA VAL A 196 -2.12 9.64 -14.59
C VAL A 196 -0.86 9.96 -15.37
#